data_AF-A0A2T0T4G1-F1
#
_entry.id   AF-A0A2T0T4G1-F1
#
_cell.length_a   1.000
_cell.length_b   1.000
_cell.length_c   1.000
_cell.angle_alpha   90.00
_cell.angle_beta   90.00
_cell.angle_gamma   90.00
#
_symmetry.space_group_name_H-M   'P 1'
#
loop_
_entity.id
_entity.type
_entity.pdbx_description
1 polymer ?
#
loop_
_entity_poly.entity_id
_entity_poly.type
_entity_poly.pdbx_seq_one_letter_code
_entity_poly.pdbx_strand_id
1 'polypeptide(L)'
;MQRLAKLGLVVRFGRSVGGIRAGSKGHTIGLTGLGEAVLDVGQDQGRRHRQVWEGKPYFQDHTLAIAELHTSLTEHIAANGDADLIAFETEPKVWRRFGGIGGSLTLKPDYLAHIGVGDIERVVFVEIDLGTESLPSVLRKCQVYLQYWQAGIEQHLHGLFPSVLWLVPDGRRRGRLQEGVERLPRDAQALFTIALLHEGAQLLTTNGGLA
;
A
#
# COMPACT_ATOMS: atom_id res chain seq x y z
N MET A 1 -15.41 -23.71 4.25
CA MET A 1 -15.98 -22.36 4.05
C MET A 1 -17.38 -22.16 4.64
N GLN A 2 -18.41 -22.92 4.27
CA GLN A 2 -19.77 -22.72 4.81
C GLN A 2 -19.84 -22.83 6.34
N ARG A 3 -19.10 -23.78 6.93
CA ARG A 3 -19.01 -23.95 8.38
C ARG A 3 -18.38 -22.73 9.09
N LEU A 4 -17.31 -22.16 8.53
CA LEU A 4 -16.65 -20.98 9.09
C LEU A 4 -17.54 -19.73 9.00
N ALA A 5 -18.28 -19.58 7.90
CA ALA A 5 -19.26 -18.49 7.74
C ALA A 5 -20.44 -18.65 8.71
N LYS A 6 -20.95 -19.89 8.88
CA LYS A 6 -22.02 -20.19 9.87
C LYS A 6 -21.58 -19.92 11.31
N LEU A 7 -20.29 -20.13 11.60
CA LEU A 7 -19.68 -19.81 12.90
C LEU A 7 -19.30 -18.33 13.05
N GLY A 8 -19.57 -17.49 12.05
CA GLY A 8 -19.25 -16.06 12.09
C GLY A 8 -17.76 -15.75 12.08
N LEU A 9 -16.89 -16.70 11.71
CA LEU A 9 -15.43 -16.54 11.69
C LEU A 9 -14.92 -15.86 10.42
N VAL A 10 -15.68 -15.96 9.34
CA VAL A 10 -15.38 -15.30 8.06
C VAL A 10 -16.60 -14.56 7.56
N VAL A 11 -16.38 -13.40 6.96
CA VAL A 11 -17.38 -12.63 6.24
C VAL A 11 -17.12 -12.77 4.74
N ARG A 12 -18.19 -12.98 3.97
CA ARG A 12 -18.14 -12.88 2.52
C ARG A 12 -18.54 -11.47 2.14
N PHE A 13 -17.65 -10.75 1.49
CA PHE A 13 -17.97 -9.44 0.98
C PHE A 13 -18.76 -9.56 -0.34
N GLY A 14 -19.59 -8.54 -0.60
CA GLY A 14 -20.29 -8.41 -1.87
C GLY A 14 -19.30 -8.34 -3.03
N ARG A 15 -19.72 -8.83 -4.19
CA ARG A 15 -18.90 -8.94 -5.41
C ARG A 15 -18.12 -7.65 -5.70
N SER A 16 -16.80 -7.76 -5.87
CA SER A 16 -16.06 -6.84 -6.73
C SER A 16 -16.04 -7.46 -8.12
N VAL A 17 -16.73 -6.83 -9.08
CA VAL A 17 -16.56 -7.12 -10.51
C VAL A 17 -15.48 -6.16 -10.99
N GLY A 18 -14.28 -6.68 -11.22
CA GLY A 18 -13.16 -5.85 -11.67
C GLY A 18 -11.89 -6.64 -11.96
N GLY A 19 -11.92 -7.53 -12.95
CA GLY A 19 -10.73 -8.16 -13.51
C GLY A 19 -10.87 -8.31 -15.02
N ILE A 20 -9.93 -7.75 -15.78
CA ILE A 20 -9.94 -7.69 -17.26
C ILE A 20 -9.70 -9.06 -17.93
N ARG A 21 -9.50 -10.14 -17.18
CA ARG A 21 -9.39 -11.49 -17.74
C ARG A 21 -10.42 -12.43 -17.12
N ALA A 22 -11.39 -12.80 -17.95
CA ALA A 22 -12.36 -13.86 -17.67
C ALA A 22 -11.62 -15.18 -17.38
N GLY A 23 -12.01 -15.88 -16.31
CA GLY A 23 -11.52 -17.26 -16.12
C GLY A 23 -11.93 -17.97 -14.83
N SER A 24 -11.95 -17.30 -13.68
CA SER A 24 -12.27 -17.96 -12.41
C SER A 24 -13.11 -17.08 -11.47
N LYS A 25 -14.19 -17.65 -10.94
CA LYS A 25 -15.13 -17.00 -10.01
C LYS A 25 -14.47 -16.80 -8.64
N GLY A 26 -13.71 -15.73 -8.48
CA GLY A 26 -13.11 -15.33 -7.19
C GLY A 26 -14.17 -14.97 -6.15
N HIS A 27 -13.96 -15.40 -4.90
CA HIS A 27 -14.77 -14.96 -3.77
C HIS A 27 -13.87 -14.14 -2.84
N THR A 28 -14.26 -12.90 -2.53
CA THR A 28 -13.58 -12.09 -1.51
C THR A 28 -14.08 -12.50 -0.13
N ILE A 29 -13.16 -12.95 0.72
CA ILE A 29 -13.46 -13.47 2.06
C ILE A 29 -12.53 -12.80 3.04
N GLY A 30 -13.10 -12.13 4.04
CA GLY A 30 -12.33 -11.57 5.16
C GLY A 30 -12.52 -12.39 6.42
N LEU A 31 -11.54 -12.34 7.33
CA LEU A 31 -11.74 -12.77 8.70
C LEU A 31 -12.60 -11.75 9.44
N THR A 32 -13.50 -12.25 10.29
CA THR A 32 -14.18 -11.38 11.27
C THR A 32 -13.28 -11.21 12.50
N GLY A 33 -13.63 -10.28 13.40
CA GLY A 33 -12.96 -10.20 14.70
C GLY A 33 -13.02 -11.51 15.51
N LEU A 34 -14.07 -12.34 15.32
CA LEU A 34 -14.13 -13.68 15.93
C LEU A 34 -13.19 -14.67 15.24
N GLY A 35 -13.04 -14.57 13.91
CA GLY A 35 -12.06 -15.34 13.15
C GLY A 35 -10.62 -15.05 13.59
N GLU A 36 -10.29 -13.76 13.76
CA GLU A 36 -9.00 -13.35 14.31
C GLU A 36 -8.80 -13.88 15.74
N ALA A 37 -9.82 -13.78 16.60
CA ALA A 37 -9.75 -14.28 17.98
C ALA A 37 -9.50 -15.80 18.06
N VAL A 38 -10.01 -16.58 17.11
CA VAL A 38 -9.75 -18.03 17.05
C VAL A 38 -8.29 -18.33 16.68
N LEU A 39 -7.65 -17.51 15.84
CA LEU A 39 -6.23 -17.68 15.49
C LEU A 39 -5.30 -17.42 16.68
N ASP A 40 -5.75 -16.61 17.63
CA ASP A 40 -4.98 -16.24 18.82
C ASP A 40 -5.19 -17.21 20.01
N VAL A 41 -5.99 -18.27 19.87
CA VAL A 41 -6.17 -19.28 20.94
C VAL A 41 -4.84 -20.01 21.18
N GLY A 42 -4.25 -19.76 22.36
CA GLY A 42 -2.95 -20.32 22.76
C GLY A 42 -1.76 -19.38 22.49
N GLN A 43 -2.00 -18.17 21.97
CA GLN A 43 -1.01 -17.10 21.86
C GLN A 43 -1.16 -16.15 23.07
N ASP A 44 -0.06 -15.82 23.74
CA ASP A 44 -0.06 -15.06 25.01
C ASP A 44 -0.29 -13.53 24.83
N GLN A 45 -0.76 -13.11 23.65
CA GLN A 45 -0.98 -11.70 23.32
C GLN A 45 -2.46 -11.42 23.16
N GLY A 46 -3.09 -10.86 24.19
CA GLY A 46 -4.46 -10.35 24.13
C GLY A 46 -4.59 -9.17 23.17
N ARG A 47 -4.79 -9.44 21.87
CA ARG A 47 -5.05 -8.41 20.87
C ARG A 47 -6.50 -7.95 20.97
N ARG A 48 -6.73 -6.64 20.85
CA ARG A 48 -8.09 -6.08 20.80
C ARG A 48 -8.69 -6.39 19.42
N HIS A 49 -9.49 -7.45 19.34
CA HIS A 49 -10.17 -7.84 18.10
C HIS A 49 -11.25 -6.82 17.74
N ARG A 50 -11.13 -6.22 16.56
CA ARG A 50 -12.11 -5.25 16.08
C ARG A 50 -13.37 -6.00 15.69
N GLN A 51 -14.51 -5.66 16.29
CA GLN A 51 -15.81 -6.13 15.82
C GLN A 51 -15.93 -5.75 14.34
N VAL A 52 -16.20 -6.78 13.52
CA VAL A 52 -16.70 -6.77 12.15
C VAL A 52 -16.47 -5.45 11.39
N TRP A 53 -15.63 -5.51 10.36
CA TRP A 53 -15.44 -4.43 9.39
C TRP A 53 -16.76 -4.10 8.66
N GLU A 54 -17.62 -3.28 9.28
CA GLU A 54 -18.51 -2.37 8.54
C GLU A 54 -17.67 -1.21 7.98
N GLY A 55 -16.61 -1.56 7.25
CA GLY A 55 -15.88 -0.59 6.44
C GLY A 55 -16.76 -0.21 5.27
N LYS A 56 -16.81 1.09 4.92
CA LYS A 56 -17.33 1.52 3.62
C LYS A 56 -16.67 0.66 2.53
N PRO A 57 -17.40 0.23 1.47
CA PRO A 57 -16.86 -0.67 0.42
C PRO A 57 -15.47 -0.28 -0.09
N TYR A 58 -15.21 1.03 -0.22
CA TYR A 58 -13.90 1.56 -0.60
C TYR A 58 -12.73 1.09 0.28
N PHE A 59 -12.93 0.97 1.60
CA PHE A 59 -11.87 0.50 2.51
C PHE A 59 -11.50 -0.97 2.23
N GLN A 60 -12.48 -1.78 1.79
CA GLN A 60 -12.25 -3.18 1.44
C GLN A 60 -11.51 -3.29 0.11
N ASP A 61 -11.90 -2.51 -0.89
CA ASP A 61 -11.23 -2.48 -2.20
C ASP A 61 -9.77 -2.03 -2.06
N HIS A 62 -9.52 -1.01 -1.21
CA HIS A 62 -8.18 -0.53 -0.91
C HIS A 62 -7.32 -1.59 -0.21
N THR A 63 -7.86 -2.23 0.82
CA THR A 63 -7.17 -3.34 1.52
C THR A 63 -6.85 -4.49 0.57
N LEU A 64 -7.79 -4.82 -0.33
CA LEU A 64 -7.59 -5.87 -1.33
C LEU A 64 -6.52 -5.47 -2.35
N ALA A 65 -6.48 -4.21 -2.78
CA ALA A 65 -5.47 -3.73 -3.71
C ALA A 65 -4.05 -3.78 -3.10
N ILE A 66 -3.89 -3.49 -1.80
CA ILE A 66 -2.61 -3.68 -1.09
C ILE A 66 -2.21 -5.16 -1.08
N ALA A 67 -3.16 -6.06 -0.78
CA ALA A 67 -2.90 -7.50 -0.78
C ALA A 67 -2.57 -8.04 -2.19
N GLU A 68 -3.24 -7.52 -3.22
CA GLU A 68 -2.97 -7.85 -4.63
C GLU A 68 -1.57 -7.41 -5.04
N LEU A 69 -1.15 -6.19 -4.66
CA LEU A 69 0.22 -5.71 -4.89
C LEU A 69 1.24 -6.64 -4.24
N HIS A 70 1.07 -6.96 -2.96
CA HIS A 70 1.98 -7.85 -2.25
C HIS A 70 2.04 -9.23 -2.93
N THR A 71 0.89 -9.81 -3.28
CA THR A 71 0.82 -11.14 -3.90
C THR A 71 1.52 -11.12 -5.26
N SER A 72 1.18 -10.13 -6.11
CA SER A 72 1.79 -9.95 -7.42
C SER A 72 3.30 -9.76 -7.34
N LEU A 73 3.78 -9.01 -6.34
CA LEU A 73 5.20 -8.80 -6.10
C LEU A 73 5.91 -10.10 -5.73
N THR A 74 5.36 -10.87 -4.79
CA THR A 74 5.90 -12.17 -4.38
C THR A 74 5.91 -13.17 -5.54
N GLU A 75 4.84 -13.24 -6.33
CA GLU A 75 4.76 -14.09 -7.51
C GLU A 75 5.76 -13.67 -8.58
N HIS A 76 5.91 -12.36 -8.82
CA HIS A 76 6.86 -11.82 -9.77
C HIS A 76 8.31 -12.15 -9.37
N ILE A 77 8.65 -11.98 -8.09
CA ILE A 77 9.96 -12.35 -7.53
C ILE A 77 10.22 -13.85 -7.71
N ALA A 78 9.27 -14.70 -7.33
CA ALA A 78 9.41 -16.15 -7.45
C ALA A 78 9.56 -16.62 -8.90
N ALA A 79 8.92 -15.94 -9.85
CA ALA A 79 8.97 -16.29 -11.27
C ALA A 79 10.27 -15.88 -11.96
N ASN A 80 10.85 -14.73 -11.59
CA ASN A 80 12.03 -14.17 -12.28
C ASN A 80 13.35 -14.44 -11.55
N GLY A 81 13.33 -14.52 -10.22
CA GLY A 81 14.51 -14.85 -9.40
C GLY A 81 15.62 -13.78 -9.41
N ASP A 82 15.30 -12.55 -9.80
CA ASP A 82 16.23 -11.42 -9.95
C ASP A 82 16.10 -10.35 -8.86
N ALA A 83 15.15 -10.54 -7.94
CA ALA A 83 14.91 -9.66 -6.81
C ALA A 83 14.44 -10.43 -5.57
N ASP A 84 14.58 -9.83 -4.40
CA ASP A 84 14.15 -10.37 -3.11
C ASP A 84 13.32 -9.35 -2.34
N LEU A 85 12.20 -9.78 -1.75
CA LEU A 85 11.43 -8.97 -0.80
C LEU A 85 12.04 -9.16 0.59
N ILE A 86 12.90 -8.23 1.00
CA ILE A 86 13.67 -8.29 2.25
C ILE A 86 12.76 -8.06 3.46
N ALA A 87 11.92 -7.02 3.38
CA ALA A 87 10.98 -6.64 4.42
C ALA A 87 9.80 -5.85 3.84
N PHE A 88 8.69 -5.84 4.57
CA PHE A 88 7.58 -4.95 4.27
C PHE A 88 6.80 -4.53 5.51
N GLU A 89 6.14 -3.38 5.40
CA GLU A 89 5.17 -2.90 6.39
C GLU A 89 3.87 -2.49 5.70
N THR A 90 2.75 -2.75 6.36
CA THR A 90 1.42 -2.23 5.98
C THR A 90 0.83 -1.42 7.13
N GLU A 91 -0.33 -0.80 6.89
CA GLU A 91 -1.06 -0.11 7.94
C GLU A 91 -1.39 -1.03 9.14
N PRO A 92 -1.38 -0.50 10.38
CA PRO A 92 -0.96 0.86 10.75
C PRO A 92 0.55 0.99 11.04
N LYS A 93 1.33 -0.10 10.90
CA LYS A 93 2.76 -0.13 11.30
C LYS A 93 3.60 0.84 10.48
N VAL A 94 3.28 0.97 9.20
CA VAL A 94 4.00 1.85 8.26
C VAL A 94 3.78 3.35 8.52
N TRP A 95 2.83 3.73 9.37
CA TRP A 95 2.54 5.14 9.64
C TRP A 95 3.69 5.83 10.40
N ARG A 96 4.04 7.05 9.99
CA ARG A 96 5.09 7.86 10.61
C ARG A 96 4.50 9.09 11.28
N ARG A 97 4.73 9.23 12.58
CA ARG A 97 4.32 10.43 13.35
C ARG A 97 5.48 11.40 13.44
N PHE A 98 5.22 12.68 13.20
CA PHE A 98 6.24 13.72 13.24
C PHE A 98 5.67 15.08 13.63
N GLY A 99 6.56 16.01 14.00
CA GLY A 99 6.17 17.41 14.21
C GLY A 99 6.03 18.13 12.88
N GLY A 100 4.91 18.81 12.67
CA GLY A 100 4.65 19.68 11.53
C GLY A 100 4.37 21.12 11.95
N ILE A 101 4.19 22.00 10.96
CA ILE A 101 3.81 23.40 11.20
C ILE A 101 2.42 23.41 11.87
N GLY A 102 2.38 23.76 13.16
CA GLY A 102 1.15 23.87 13.93
C GLY A 102 0.70 22.61 14.68
N GLY A 103 1.50 21.54 14.74
CA GLY A 103 1.18 20.39 15.60
C GLY A 103 1.76 19.05 15.15
N SER A 104 1.26 17.96 15.75
CA SER A 104 1.64 16.60 15.38
C SER A 104 0.94 16.19 14.07
N LEU A 105 1.73 15.79 13.07
CA LEU A 105 1.27 15.21 11.82
C LEU A 105 1.51 13.71 11.81
N THR A 106 0.78 13.01 10.94
CA THR A 106 1.01 11.58 10.67
C THR A 106 1.01 11.35 9.17
N LEU A 107 2.14 10.90 8.64
CA LEU A 107 2.24 10.32 7.32
C LEU A 107 1.69 8.90 7.38
N LYS A 108 0.83 8.54 6.43
CA LYS A 108 0.15 7.24 6.38
C LYS A 108 0.34 6.56 5.03
N PRO A 109 1.51 5.98 4.76
CA PRO A 109 1.70 5.16 3.58
C PRO A 109 0.78 3.95 3.63
N ASP A 110 0.42 3.40 2.47
CA ASP A 110 -0.36 2.16 2.42
C ASP A 110 0.54 0.93 2.61
N TYR A 111 1.75 1.01 2.07
CA TYR A 111 2.75 -0.06 2.09
C TYR A 111 4.17 0.53 2.12
N LEU A 112 5.10 -0.17 2.73
CA LEU A 112 6.54 0.06 2.61
C LEU A 112 7.20 -1.24 2.18
N ALA A 113 8.04 -1.17 1.16
CA ALA A 113 8.75 -2.30 0.59
C ALA A 113 10.26 -2.09 0.72
N HIS A 114 10.96 -3.12 1.17
CA HIS A 114 12.42 -3.25 1.05
C HIS A 114 12.71 -4.34 0.03
N ILE A 115 13.23 -3.96 -1.14
CA ILE A 115 13.49 -4.87 -2.26
C ILE A 115 14.98 -4.91 -2.54
N GLY A 116 15.57 -6.10 -2.46
CA GLY A 116 16.90 -6.35 -3.00
C GLY A 116 16.81 -6.61 -4.49
N VAL A 117 17.57 -5.88 -5.31
CA VAL A 117 17.69 -6.14 -6.76
C VAL A 117 19.19 -6.16 -7.09
N GLY A 118 19.74 -7.35 -7.31
CA GLY A 118 21.19 -7.54 -7.35
C GLY A 118 21.85 -7.06 -6.05
N ASP A 119 22.83 -6.17 -6.15
CA ASP A 119 23.58 -5.64 -5.00
C ASP A 119 22.95 -4.37 -4.37
N ILE A 120 21.76 -3.96 -4.81
CA ILE A 120 21.12 -2.71 -4.38
C ILE A 120 19.86 -3.02 -3.59
N GLU A 121 19.76 -2.47 -2.38
CA GLU A 121 18.50 -2.40 -1.64
C GLU A 121 17.73 -1.14 -2.01
N ARG A 122 16.43 -1.31 -2.26
CA ARG A 122 15.48 -0.24 -2.54
C ARG A 122 14.46 -0.19 -1.43
N VAL A 123 14.25 1.02 -0.90
CA VAL A 123 13.20 1.27 0.07
C VAL A 123 12.16 2.17 -0.57
N VAL A 124 10.91 1.72 -0.62
CA VAL A 124 9.83 2.38 -1.36
C VAL A 124 8.58 2.45 -0.52
N PHE A 125 8.09 3.66 -0.25
CA PHE A 125 6.71 3.87 0.19
C PHE A 125 5.79 3.72 -1.02
N VAL A 126 4.71 2.95 -0.87
CA VAL A 126 3.71 2.78 -1.91
C VAL A 126 2.37 3.33 -1.44
N GLU A 127 1.70 3.99 -2.38
CA GLU A 127 0.39 4.58 -2.26
C GLU A 127 -0.51 4.02 -3.34
N ILE A 128 -1.69 3.54 -2.97
CA ILE A 128 -2.68 2.99 -3.90
C ILE A 128 -3.84 3.97 -4.04
N ASP A 129 -3.99 4.61 -5.19
CA ASP A 129 -5.12 5.51 -5.45
C ASP A 129 -6.09 4.86 -6.43
N LEU A 130 -7.15 4.24 -5.91
CA LEU A 130 -8.21 3.62 -6.72
C LEU A 130 -9.14 4.64 -7.42
N GLY A 131 -8.82 5.94 -7.36
CA GLY A 131 -9.56 7.00 -8.04
C GLY A 131 -10.82 7.47 -7.32
N THR A 132 -11.07 7.01 -6.09
CA THR A 132 -12.22 7.43 -5.27
C THR A 132 -11.96 8.75 -4.53
N GLU A 133 -10.68 9.10 -4.32
CA GLU A 133 -10.28 10.36 -3.72
C GLU A 133 -10.15 11.47 -4.77
N SER A 134 -10.44 12.70 -4.36
CA SER A 134 -10.23 13.87 -5.21
C SER A 134 -8.74 14.11 -5.43
N LEU A 135 -8.36 14.62 -6.62
CA LEU A 135 -6.97 14.98 -6.90
C LEU A 135 -6.37 15.95 -5.84
N PRO A 136 -7.08 16.99 -5.36
CA PRO A 136 -6.58 17.83 -4.26
C PRO A 136 -6.29 17.07 -2.96
N SER A 137 -7.02 16.00 -2.65
CA SER A 137 -6.76 15.16 -1.47
C SER A 137 -5.44 14.40 -1.63
N VAL A 138 -5.24 13.78 -2.79
CA VAL A 138 -3.99 13.06 -3.13
C VAL A 138 -2.79 14.00 -3.09
N LEU A 139 -2.89 15.19 -3.70
CA LEU A 139 -1.81 16.17 -3.67
C LEU A 139 -1.51 16.72 -2.27
N ARG A 140 -2.53 16.80 -1.40
CA ARG A 140 -2.30 17.12 0.02
C ARG A 140 -1.49 16.02 0.71
N LYS A 141 -1.69 14.74 0.36
CA LYS A 141 -0.86 13.63 0.85
C LYS A 141 0.59 13.76 0.36
N CYS A 142 0.80 14.13 -0.90
CA CYS A 142 2.15 14.45 -1.41
C CYS A 142 2.80 15.57 -0.59
N GLN A 143 2.07 16.63 -0.23
CA GLN A 143 2.60 17.69 0.64
C GLN A 143 2.95 17.21 2.06
N VAL A 144 2.25 16.19 2.59
CA VAL A 144 2.62 15.57 3.88
C VAL A 144 3.90 14.76 3.75
N TYR A 145 4.10 14.03 2.64
CA TYR A 145 5.38 13.39 2.33
C TYR A 145 6.53 14.39 2.29
N LEU A 146 6.34 15.53 1.62
CA LEU A 146 7.38 16.56 1.54
C LEU A 146 7.73 17.14 2.90
N GLN A 147 6.75 17.43 3.74
CA GLN A 147 7.00 17.87 5.11
C GLN A 147 7.75 16.82 5.92
N TYR A 148 7.41 15.53 5.75
CA TYR A 148 8.11 14.44 6.43
C TYR A 148 9.55 14.26 5.94
N TRP A 149 9.76 14.33 4.63
CA TRP A 149 11.08 14.30 4.00
C TRP A 149 11.96 15.46 4.47
N GLN A 150 11.41 16.67 4.52
CA GLN A 150 12.12 17.86 5.01
C GLN A 150 12.41 17.82 6.51
N ALA A 151 11.59 17.11 7.30
CA ALA A 151 11.86 16.92 8.73
C ALA A 151 13.10 16.05 8.98
N GLY A 152 13.56 15.27 7.99
CA GLY A 152 14.80 14.49 8.08
C GLY A 152 14.74 13.27 9.01
N ILE A 153 13.57 12.95 9.56
CA ILE A 153 13.40 11.92 10.59
C ILE A 153 13.70 10.53 10.03
N GLU A 154 13.12 10.18 8.87
CA GLU A 154 13.34 8.87 8.25
C GLU A 154 14.82 8.70 7.88
N GLN A 155 15.45 9.73 7.33
CA GLN A 155 16.87 9.73 6.96
C GLN A 155 17.79 9.58 8.18
N HIS A 156 17.45 10.21 9.30
CA HIS A 156 18.22 10.08 10.53
C HIS A 156 18.11 8.66 11.12
N LEU A 157 16.94 8.03 11.04
CA LEU A 157 16.69 6.70 11.60
C LEU A 157 17.15 5.55 10.71
N HIS A 158 17.04 5.70 9.38
CA HIS A 158 17.24 4.63 8.40
C HIS A 158 18.35 4.93 7.38
N GLY A 159 18.99 6.10 7.44
CA GLY A 159 20.09 6.50 6.56
C GLY A 159 19.67 7.04 5.19
N LEU A 160 18.40 6.90 4.81
CA LEU A 160 17.83 7.39 3.55
C LEU A 160 16.34 7.70 3.70
N PHE A 161 15.79 8.40 2.70
CA PHE A 161 14.35 8.55 2.58
C PHE A 161 13.83 7.62 1.47
N PRO A 162 12.80 6.79 1.72
CA PRO A 162 12.22 5.93 0.70
C PRO A 162 11.62 6.74 -0.45
N SER A 163 11.80 6.31 -1.69
CA SER A 163 11.04 6.88 -2.81
C SER A 163 9.55 6.58 -2.65
N VAL A 164 8.68 7.36 -3.30
CA VAL A 164 7.22 7.24 -3.15
C VAL A 164 6.61 6.82 -4.49
N LEU A 165 6.05 5.61 -4.55
CA LEU A 165 5.37 5.07 -5.71
C LEU A 165 3.84 5.19 -5.55
N TRP A 166 3.21 5.98 -6.42
CA TRP A 166 1.76 6.00 -6.57
C TRP A 166 1.32 5.01 -7.63
N LEU A 167 0.43 4.09 -7.25
CA LEU A 167 -0.22 3.13 -8.14
C LEU A 167 -1.68 3.53 -8.38
N VAL A 168 -2.04 3.75 -9.64
CA VAL A 168 -3.37 4.24 -10.05
C VAL A 168 -4.07 3.27 -11.00
N PRO A 169 -5.42 3.31 -11.14
CA PRO A 169 -6.17 2.34 -11.94
C PRO A 169 -5.97 2.51 -13.45
N ASP A 170 -5.76 3.74 -13.92
CA ASP A 170 -5.75 4.04 -15.35
C ASP A 170 -4.85 5.22 -15.73
N GLY A 171 -4.54 5.31 -17.03
CA GLY A 171 -3.67 6.34 -17.59
C GLY A 171 -4.20 7.76 -17.43
N ARG A 172 -5.53 7.95 -17.36
CA ARG A 172 -6.12 9.27 -17.13
C ARG A 172 -5.86 9.73 -15.70
N ARG A 173 -6.00 8.85 -14.71
CA ARG A 173 -5.67 9.16 -13.32
C ARG A 173 -4.18 9.42 -13.17
N ARG A 174 -3.33 8.62 -13.84
CA ARG A 174 -1.87 8.81 -13.88
C ARG A 174 -1.50 10.20 -14.38
N GLY A 175 -1.99 10.59 -15.55
CA GLY A 175 -1.70 11.90 -16.15
C GLY A 175 -2.12 13.07 -15.25
N ARG A 176 -3.32 13.01 -14.66
CA ARG A 176 -3.79 14.05 -13.75
C ARG A 176 -2.94 14.18 -12.48
N LEU A 177 -2.46 13.06 -11.94
CA LEU A 177 -1.59 13.08 -10.78
C LEU A 177 -0.18 13.56 -11.15
N GLN A 178 0.36 13.13 -12.30
CA GLN A 178 1.61 13.64 -12.87
C GLN A 178 1.59 15.16 -13.02
N GLU A 179 0.57 15.72 -13.69
CA GLU A 179 0.39 17.18 -13.82
C GLU A 179 0.34 17.91 -12.47
N GLY A 180 -0.21 17.27 -11.44
CA GLY A 180 -0.26 17.81 -10.09
C GLY A 180 1.10 17.78 -9.39
N VAL A 181 1.85 16.70 -9.55
CA VAL A 181 3.21 16.53 -9.02
C VAL A 181 4.21 17.45 -9.72
N GLU A 182 4.09 17.65 -11.04
CA GLU A 182 4.93 18.58 -11.81
C GLU A 182 4.85 20.04 -11.35
N ARG A 183 3.80 20.41 -10.61
CA ARG A 183 3.65 21.74 -10.00
C ARG A 183 4.35 21.86 -8.65
N LEU A 184 4.88 20.77 -8.10
CA LEU A 184 5.69 20.77 -6.88
C LEU A 184 7.12 21.26 -7.19
N PRO A 185 7.90 21.67 -6.17
CA PRO A 185 9.33 21.94 -6.32
C PRO A 185 10.08 20.80 -7.03
N ARG A 186 11.14 21.12 -7.77
CA ARG A 186 11.80 20.14 -8.66
C ARG A 186 12.44 18.96 -7.92
N ASP A 187 13.02 19.24 -6.76
CA ASP A 187 13.55 18.26 -5.82
C ASP A 187 12.44 17.36 -5.24
N ALA A 188 11.28 17.95 -4.96
CA ALA A 188 10.08 17.22 -4.54
C ALA A 188 9.51 16.31 -5.63
N GLN A 189 9.63 16.66 -6.92
CA GLN A 189 9.14 15.83 -8.02
C GLN A 189 9.87 14.49 -8.10
N ALA A 190 11.19 14.49 -7.89
CA ALA A 190 12.02 13.28 -7.94
C ALA A 190 11.60 12.24 -6.88
N LEU A 191 10.95 12.68 -5.79
CA LEU A 191 10.47 11.79 -4.75
C LEU A 191 9.32 10.88 -5.22
N PHE A 192 8.53 11.32 -6.21
CA PHE A 192 7.29 10.65 -6.60
C PHE A 192 7.42 9.99 -7.98
N THR A 193 7.20 8.69 -8.03
CA THR A 193 6.92 7.96 -9.27
C THR A 193 5.43 7.62 -9.33
N ILE A 194 4.80 7.77 -10.49
CA ILE A 194 3.38 7.40 -10.68
C ILE A 194 3.27 6.35 -11.80
N ALA A 195 2.67 5.22 -11.48
CA ALA A 195 2.51 4.08 -12.37
C ALA A 195 1.11 3.46 -12.26
N LEU A 196 0.79 2.56 -13.19
CA LEU A 196 -0.46 1.81 -13.14
C LEU A 196 -0.36 0.66 -12.13
N LEU A 197 -1.48 0.29 -11.52
CA LEU A 197 -1.54 -0.81 -10.54
C LEU A 197 -0.86 -2.09 -11.01
N HIS A 198 -1.11 -2.49 -12.27
CA HIS A 198 -0.55 -3.72 -12.83
C HIS A 198 0.95 -3.66 -13.13
N GLU A 199 1.55 -2.46 -13.13
CA GLU A 199 2.99 -2.24 -13.34
C GLU A 199 3.77 -2.32 -12.02
N GLY A 200 3.08 -2.26 -10.87
CA GLY A 200 3.72 -2.08 -9.56
C GLY A 200 4.73 -3.16 -9.20
N ALA A 201 4.39 -4.44 -9.37
CA ALA A 201 5.29 -5.55 -9.06
C ALA A 201 6.59 -5.47 -9.89
N GLN A 202 6.46 -5.22 -11.20
CA GLN A 202 7.60 -5.10 -12.11
C GLN A 202 8.47 -3.87 -11.76
N LEU A 203 7.88 -2.72 -11.46
CA LEU A 203 8.63 -1.51 -11.16
C LEU A 203 9.41 -1.61 -9.84
N LEU A 204 8.84 -2.29 -8.84
CA LEU A 204 9.51 -2.53 -7.57
C LEU A 204 10.75 -3.43 -7.74
N THR A 205 10.78 -4.32 -8.73
CA THR A 205 11.88 -5.26 -8.98
C THR A 205 12.85 -4.85 -10.09
N THR A 206 12.53 -3.84 -10.91
CA THR A 206 13.38 -3.46 -12.06
C THR A 206 14.49 -2.48 -11.70
N ASN A 207 15.71 -2.73 -12.18
CA ASN A 207 16.82 -1.76 -12.11
C ASN A 207 16.55 -0.50 -12.97
N GLY A 208 16.21 0.61 -12.30
CA GLY A 208 16.11 1.97 -12.89
C GLY A 208 14.70 2.57 -13.03
N GLY A 209 13.67 1.95 -12.44
CA GLY A 209 12.26 2.37 -12.61
C GLY A 209 11.70 3.42 -11.63
N LEU A 210 12.42 3.73 -10.55
CA LEU A 210 12.02 4.72 -9.55
C LEU A 210 13.15 5.76 -9.49
N ALA A 211 12.79 7.03 -9.71
CA ALA A 211 13.71 8.16 -9.77
C ALA A 211 14.44 8.41 -8.43
#